data_AF-A0A3L8D0S6-F1
#
_entry.id   AF-A0A3L8D0S6-F1
#
_cell.length_a   1.000
_cell.length_b   1.000
_cell.length_c   1.000
_cell.angle_alpha   90.00
_cell.angle_beta   90.00
_cell.angle_gamma   90.00
#
_symmetry.space_group_name_H-M   'P 1'
#
loop_
_entity.id
_entity.type
_entity.pdbx_description
1 polymer ?
#
loop_
_entity_poly.entity_id
_entity_poly.type
_entity_poly.pdbx_seq_one_letter_code
_entity_poly.pdbx_strand_id
1 'polypeptide(L)'
;TRRARDEDFWLTFADRYAVQPGPINLENGYFGRMSRTVVEEYQRNIELINRSNSVQVRQRFEPQDSLDIRAQLAEMLGVRAHSIALTRNASDGLQALIRNYNRLQPGDQVLICDLEYDTVKGAMRWLAGHRGVEVIEIDHQHPATFDSLLASYRDIFVRYPRLKLMALTHVTHRTGLVMPVQAIAALAKEHGVDVILDGAHALGQLEFDLESLGVAFAGYNLHKWIGAPLTLGFIYIAPQRLADIDPDMGEMHFPLNDIRGRTPYSTPNIPALMTLPLVLEEHQAMGGSAAKGARLNYLRDRWVSAVRELPGIEVMTPDDPRLYCGITSMRFTNHADQQVMAERLLSEYNLFTVVRSGAASGPCIRITPGLTTTAAEIDLLIKALTELS
;
A
#
# COMPACT_ATOMS: atom_id res chain seq x y z
N THR A 1 -15.40 12.32 -7.00
CA THR A 1 -15.59 13.58 -7.78
C THR A 1 -16.60 13.35 -8.89
N ARG A 2 -17.26 14.40 -9.43
CA ARG A 2 -18.26 14.26 -10.52
C ARG A 2 -17.71 13.57 -11.78
N ARG A 3 -16.41 13.70 -12.05
CA ARG A 3 -15.73 13.08 -13.20
C ARG A 3 -15.42 11.59 -13.04
N ALA A 4 -15.60 10.98 -11.86
CA ALA A 4 -15.29 9.55 -11.65
C ALA A 4 -16.05 8.61 -12.62
N ARG A 5 -17.26 9.02 -13.01
CA ARG A 5 -18.18 8.29 -13.90
C ARG A 5 -18.08 8.72 -15.37
N ASP A 6 -17.24 9.70 -15.68
CA ASP A 6 -17.07 10.24 -17.02
C ASP A 6 -16.08 9.36 -17.79
N GLU A 7 -16.61 8.37 -18.52
CA GLU A 7 -15.77 7.41 -19.25
C GLU A 7 -14.89 8.11 -20.29
N ASP A 8 -15.40 9.09 -21.02
CA ASP A 8 -14.63 9.82 -22.04
C ASP A 8 -13.44 10.54 -21.40
N PHE A 9 -13.63 11.19 -20.25
CA PHE A 9 -12.55 11.79 -19.48
C PHE A 9 -11.48 10.76 -19.07
N TRP A 10 -11.88 9.60 -18.51
CA TRP A 10 -10.92 8.60 -18.05
C TRP A 10 -10.24 7.84 -19.20
N LEU A 11 -10.91 7.68 -20.34
CA LEU A 11 -10.30 7.15 -21.56
C LEU A 11 -9.10 7.99 -22.00
N THR A 12 -9.15 9.32 -21.86
CA THR A 12 -7.98 10.18 -22.16
C THR A 12 -6.74 9.91 -21.30
N PHE A 13 -6.90 9.30 -20.12
CA PHE A 13 -5.80 8.84 -19.29
C PHE A 13 -5.45 7.38 -19.57
N ALA A 14 -6.44 6.51 -19.71
CA ALA A 14 -6.23 5.10 -20.06
C ALA A 14 -5.43 4.95 -21.36
N ASP A 15 -5.72 5.79 -22.36
CA ASP A 15 -5.04 5.84 -23.65
C ASP A 15 -3.55 6.18 -23.55
N ARG A 16 -3.09 6.72 -22.41
CA ARG A 16 -1.66 7.01 -22.16
C ARG A 16 -0.87 5.76 -21.77
N TYR A 17 -1.53 4.67 -21.42
CA TYR A 17 -0.89 3.42 -21.00
C TYR A 17 -0.82 2.41 -22.16
N ALA A 18 0.34 1.79 -22.33
CA ALA A 18 0.45 0.64 -23.22
C ALA A 18 -0.11 -0.61 -22.53
N VAL A 19 -1.07 -1.25 -23.19
CA VAL A 19 -1.68 -2.51 -22.72
C VAL A 19 -1.36 -3.60 -23.74
N GLN A 20 -0.83 -4.72 -23.26
CA GLN A 20 -0.61 -5.90 -24.08
C GLN A 20 -1.97 -6.60 -24.31
N PRO A 21 -2.29 -7.03 -25.55
CA PRO A 21 -3.45 -7.87 -25.78
C PRO A 21 -3.42 -9.14 -24.92
N GLY A 22 -4.55 -9.54 -24.35
CA GLY A 22 -4.63 -10.72 -23.48
C GLY A 22 -5.76 -10.61 -22.45
N PRO A 23 -5.64 -11.32 -21.32
CA PRO A 23 -6.57 -11.23 -20.21
C PRO A 23 -6.74 -9.82 -19.68
N ILE A 24 -7.98 -9.46 -19.32
CA ILE A 24 -8.30 -8.24 -18.60
C ILE A 24 -7.69 -8.36 -17.20
N ASN A 25 -6.69 -7.53 -16.91
CA ASN A 25 -5.99 -7.55 -15.63
C ASN A 25 -6.81 -6.84 -14.54
N LEU A 26 -7.39 -7.61 -13.62
CA LEU A 26 -8.02 -7.11 -12.40
C LEU A 26 -7.13 -7.34 -11.16
N GLU A 27 -5.81 -7.31 -11.36
CA GLU A 27 -4.80 -7.46 -10.31
C GLU A 27 -3.82 -6.26 -10.24
N ASN A 28 -4.34 -5.04 -10.41
CA ASN A 28 -3.59 -3.80 -10.26
C ASN A 28 -3.00 -3.60 -8.83
N GLY A 29 -3.50 -4.32 -7.84
CA GLY A 29 -2.93 -4.34 -6.48
C GLY A 29 -1.53 -4.95 -6.40
N TYR A 30 -1.07 -5.72 -7.40
CA TYR A 30 0.29 -6.25 -7.42
C TYR A 30 1.30 -5.14 -7.75
N PHE A 31 1.10 -4.45 -8.88
CA PHE A 31 1.77 -3.19 -9.23
C PHE A 31 0.95 -2.42 -10.28
N GLY A 32 1.15 -1.10 -10.36
CA GLY A 32 0.53 -0.25 -11.37
C GLY A 32 1.37 -0.12 -12.63
N ARG A 33 0.73 0.31 -13.72
CA ARG A 33 1.40 0.59 -15.00
C ARG A 33 2.02 1.97 -15.00
N MET A 34 3.15 2.12 -15.69
CA MET A 34 3.69 3.41 -16.12
C MET A 34 2.97 3.86 -17.40
N SER A 35 2.75 5.16 -17.57
CA SER A 35 2.31 5.73 -18.86
C SER A 35 3.42 5.57 -19.90
N ARG A 36 3.09 5.69 -21.20
CA ARG A 36 4.11 5.65 -22.27
C ARG A 36 5.18 6.73 -22.06
N THR A 37 4.78 7.94 -21.67
CA THR A 37 5.71 9.03 -21.37
C THR A 37 6.66 8.68 -20.22
N VAL A 38 6.16 8.08 -19.14
CA VAL A 38 7.00 7.63 -18.02
C VAL A 38 7.93 6.49 -18.44
N VAL A 39 7.47 5.55 -19.27
CA VAL A 39 8.33 4.49 -19.82
C VAL A 39 9.47 5.08 -20.66
N GLU A 40 9.16 6.01 -21.56
CA GLU A 40 10.16 6.69 -22.39
C GLU A 40 11.17 7.47 -21.54
N GLU A 41 10.71 8.19 -20.52
CA GLU A 41 11.59 8.92 -19.61
C GLU A 41 12.48 7.98 -18.79
N TYR A 42 11.94 6.85 -18.33
CA TYR A 42 12.74 5.83 -17.66
C TYR A 42 13.83 5.26 -18.58
N GLN A 43 13.50 4.97 -19.84
CA GLN A 43 14.48 4.52 -20.84
C GLN A 43 15.56 5.56 -21.10
N ARG A 44 15.19 6.84 -21.27
CA ARG A 44 16.17 7.95 -21.40
C ARG A 44 17.10 8.03 -20.19
N ASN A 45 16.57 7.90 -18.99
CA ASN A 45 17.35 7.92 -17.76
C ASN A 45 18.30 6.71 -17.65
N ILE A 46 17.89 5.52 -18.13
CA ILE A 46 18.77 4.35 -18.22
C ILE A 46 19.94 4.65 -19.16
N GLU A 47 19.66 5.16 -20.37
CA GLU A 47 20.70 5.50 -21.34
C GLU A 47 21.62 6.62 -20.83
N LEU A 48 21.08 7.62 -20.14
CA LEU A 48 21.86 8.72 -19.57
C LEU A 48 22.85 8.21 -18.53
N ILE A 49 22.39 7.40 -17.56
CA ILE A 49 23.25 6.86 -16.51
C ILE A 49 24.31 5.93 -17.09
N ASN A 50 23.98 5.12 -18.10
CA ASN A 50 24.97 4.25 -18.75
C ASN A 50 26.03 5.05 -19.53
N ARG A 51 25.64 6.13 -20.22
CA ARG A 51 26.57 6.98 -20.98
C ARG A 51 27.45 7.86 -20.09
N SER A 52 26.90 8.37 -18.99
CA SER A 52 27.58 9.31 -18.09
C SER A 52 28.32 8.65 -16.93
N ASN A 53 27.96 7.40 -16.58
CA ASN A 53 28.49 6.66 -15.45
C ASN A 53 28.43 7.51 -14.15
N SER A 54 29.38 7.35 -13.24
CA SER A 54 29.39 8.00 -11.93
C SER A 54 29.49 9.54 -11.97
N VAL A 55 29.82 10.15 -13.11
CA VAL A 55 29.93 11.62 -13.22
C VAL A 55 28.58 12.27 -12.97
N GLN A 56 27.53 11.84 -13.66
CA GLN A 56 26.17 12.36 -13.45
C GLN A 56 25.68 12.10 -12.04
N VAL A 57 25.99 10.93 -11.50
CA VAL A 57 25.54 10.52 -10.17
C VAL A 57 26.14 11.41 -9.09
N ARG A 58 27.45 11.57 -9.09
CA ARG A 58 28.20 12.31 -8.06
C ARG A 58 28.04 13.83 -8.18
N GLN A 59 27.86 14.35 -9.39
CA GLN A 59 27.82 15.80 -9.63
C GLN A 59 26.39 16.37 -9.61
N ARG A 60 25.36 15.54 -9.82
CA ARG A 60 23.98 16.03 -9.94
C ARG A 60 22.97 15.20 -9.13
N PHE A 61 22.93 13.89 -9.32
CA PHE A 61 21.89 13.07 -8.67
C PHE A 61 21.99 13.08 -7.14
N GLU A 62 23.17 12.75 -6.59
CA GLU A 62 23.39 12.68 -5.13
C GLU A 62 23.22 14.03 -4.43
N PRO A 63 23.87 15.13 -4.89
CA PRO A 63 23.78 16.42 -4.19
C PRO A 63 22.46 17.16 -4.42
N GLN A 64 21.72 16.90 -5.51
CA GLN A 64 20.53 17.67 -5.89
C GLN A 64 19.30 16.80 -6.16
N ASP A 65 19.29 16.00 -7.23
CA ASP A 65 18.04 15.35 -7.69
C ASP A 65 17.42 14.44 -6.61
N SER A 66 18.24 13.72 -5.84
CA SER A 66 17.78 12.86 -4.73
C SER A 66 17.13 13.65 -3.59
N LEU A 67 17.60 14.87 -3.32
CA LEU A 67 16.99 15.75 -2.31
C LEU A 67 15.67 16.33 -2.80
N ASP A 68 15.60 16.72 -4.07
CA ASP A 68 14.37 17.24 -4.70
C ASP A 68 13.28 16.17 -4.73
N ILE A 69 13.63 14.92 -5.06
CA ILE A 69 12.71 13.78 -5.02
C ILE A 69 12.13 13.59 -3.61
N ARG A 70 12.97 13.65 -2.56
CA ARG A 70 12.50 13.55 -1.17
C ARG A 70 11.58 14.71 -0.80
N ALA A 71 11.88 15.92 -1.28
CA ALA A 71 11.03 17.09 -1.06
C ALA A 71 9.66 16.93 -1.73
N GLN A 72 9.60 16.47 -2.98
CA GLN A 72 8.33 16.22 -3.68
C GLN A 72 7.48 15.13 -3.00
N LEU A 73 8.11 14.04 -2.54
CA LEU A 73 7.42 13.00 -1.78
C LEU A 73 6.87 13.52 -0.44
N ALA A 74 7.64 14.37 0.23
CA ALA A 74 7.22 14.99 1.48
C ALA A 74 6.06 15.99 1.27
N GLU A 75 6.13 16.79 0.20
CA GLU A 75 5.06 17.71 -0.19
C GLU A 75 3.75 16.97 -0.47
N MET A 76 3.81 15.86 -1.21
CA MET A 76 2.65 15.00 -1.48
C MET A 76 1.98 14.47 -0.20
N LEU A 77 2.73 14.31 0.89
CA LEU A 77 2.24 13.85 2.19
C LEU A 77 1.98 14.99 3.19
N GLY A 78 2.25 16.24 2.83
CA GLY A 78 2.15 17.39 3.75
C GLY A 78 3.18 17.38 4.88
N VAL A 79 4.32 16.71 4.73
CA VAL A 79 5.37 16.60 5.76
C VAL A 79 6.66 17.29 5.34
N ARG A 80 7.63 17.38 6.27
CA ARG A 80 8.95 17.96 5.99
C ARG A 80 9.83 17.00 5.20
N ALA A 81 10.62 17.52 4.26
CA ALA A 81 11.51 16.73 3.40
C ALA A 81 12.52 15.86 4.17
N HIS A 82 13.03 16.35 5.31
CA HIS A 82 13.97 15.60 6.15
C HIS A 82 13.31 14.47 6.97
N SER A 83 11.99 14.29 6.84
CA SER A 83 11.22 13.18 7.45
C SER A 83 11.08 11.98 6.52
N ILE A 84 11.63 12.03 5.32
CA ILE A 84 11.51 10.97 4.29
C ILE A 84 12.87 10.34 4.00
N ALA A 85 12.94 9.00 3.98
CA ALA A 85 14.08 8.25 3.46
C ALA A 85 13.63 7.27 2.37
N LEU A 86 14.40 7.16 1.29
CA LEU A 86 14.07 6.30 0.16
C LEU A 86 14.40 4.84 0.46
N THR A 87 13.60 3.92 -0.08
CA THR A 87 13.79 2.47 0.04
C THR A 87 13.50 1.78 -1.29
N ARG A 88 13.81 0.48 -1.41
CA ARG A 88 13.47 -0.29 -2.62
C ARG A 88 11.99 -0.62 -2.71
N ASN A 89 11.26 -0.63 -1.58
CA ASN A 89 9.83 -0.91 -1.49
C ASN A 89 9.36 -0.71 -0.04
N ALA A 90 8.05 -0.84 0.20
CA ALA A 90 7.46 -0.77 1.52
C ALA A 90 7.98 -1.87 2.46
N SER A 91 8.18 -3.10 1.99
CA SER A 91 8.67 -4.21 2.83
C SER A 91 10.03 -3.89 3.44
N ASP A 92 10.98 -3.42 2.64
CA ASP A 92 12.30 -2.99 3.09
C ASP A 92 12.21 -1.87 4.13
N GLY A 93 11.37 -0.88 3.87
CA GLY A 93 11.17 0.25 4.76
C GLY A 93 10.54 -0.15 6.09
N LEU A 94 9.46 -0.94 6.04
CA LEU A 94 8.77 -1.43 7.22
C LEU A 94 9.67 -2.36 8.04
N GLN A 95 10.44 -3.24 7.40
CA GLN A 95 11.42 -4.07 8.10
C GLN A 95 12.52 -3.26 8.77
N ALA A 96 13.02 -2.20 8.12
CA ALA A 96 13.99 -1.30 8.74
C ALA A 96 13.40 -0.59 9.97
N LEU A 97 12.18 -0.06 9.85
CA LEU A 97 11.46 0.56 10.98
C LEU A 97 11.26 -0.44 12.13
N ILE A 98 10.79 -1.65 11.83
CA ILE A 98 10.49 -2.69 12.84
C ILE A 98 11.77 -3.14 13.54
N ARG A 99 12.80 -3.53 12.78
CA ARG A 99 14.06 -4.06 13.33
C ARG A 99 14.80 -3.03 14.17
N ASN A 100 14.81 -1.78 13.72
CA ASN A 100 15.59 -0.72 14.34
C ASN A 100 14.80 0.06 15.40
N TYR A 101 13.53 -0.26 15.66
CA TYR A 101 12.78 0.35 16.75
C TYR A 101 13.39 -0.01 18.12
N ASN A 102 13.88 0.99 18.85
CA ASN A 102 14.77 0.80 20.00
C ASN A 102 14.11 0.98 21.37
N ARG A 103 12.80 1.26 21.40
CA ARG A 103 12.04 1.48 22.65
C ARG A 103 11.47 0.22 23.28
N LEU A 104 11.68 -0.95 22.66
CA LEU A 104 11.27 -2.23 23.22
C LEU A 104 12.28 -2.73 24.25
N GLN A 105 11.77 -3.31 25.33
CA GLN A 105 12.52 -4.01 26.35
C GLN A 105 12.08 -5.48 26.41
N PRO A 106 12.95 -6.40 26.89
CA PRO A 106 12.54 -7.77 27.15
C PRO A 106 11.31 -7.82 28.07
N GLY A 107 10.30 -8.60 27.66
CA GLY A 107 9.01 -8.72 28.34
C GLY A 107 7.91 -7.74 27.86
N ASP A 108 8.23 -6.77 27.01
CA ASP A 108 7.23 -5.98 26.30
C ASP A 108 6.45 -6.86 25.30
N GLN A 109 5.27 -6.37 24.89
CA GLN A 109 4.43 -7.03 23.90
C GLN A 109 4.36 -6.21 22.60
N VAL A 110 4.24 -6.91 21.47
CA VAL A 110 4.00 -6.30 20.16
C VAL A 110 2.77 -6.92 19.50
N LEU A 111 2.02 -6.14 18.72
CA LEU A 111 0.74 -6.56 18.12
C LEU A 111 0.81 -6.63 16.59
N ILE A 112 0.25 -7.69 16.04
CA ILE A 112 -0.10 -7.86 14.63
C ILE A 112 -1.53 -8.42 14.52
N CYS A 113 -2.20 -8.25 13.39
CA CYS A 113 -3.46 -8.92 13.09
C CYS A 113 -3.33 -9.93 11.93
N ASP A 114 -4.47 -10.50 11.52
CA ASP A 114 -4.55 -11.45 10.42
C ASP A 114 -4.45 -10.78 9.03
N LEU A 115 -4.56 -9.46 8.93
CA LEU A 115 -4.64 -8.73 7.66
C LEU A 115 -3.36 -7.99 7.26
N GLU A 116 -2.34 -7.94 8.11
CA GLU A 116 -1.01 -7.40 7.76
C GLU A 116 -0.39 -8.19 6.63
N TYR A 117 0.51 -7.53 5.92
CA TYR A 117 1.35 -8.20 4.94
C TYR A 117 2.27 -9.23 5.62
N ASP A 118 2.44 -10.40 5.00
CA ASP A 118 3.16 -11.53 5.62
C ASP A 118 4.60 -11.19 5.98
N THR A 119 5.25 -10.34 5.18
CA THR A 119 6.59 -9.84 5.47
C THR A 119 6.65 -8.95 6.72
N VAL A 120 5.59 -8.19 6.99
CA VAL A 120 5.45 -7.37 8.21
C VAL A 120 5.21 -8.29 9.42
N LYS A 121 4.33 -9.28 9.29
CA LYS A 121 4.13 -10.31 10.34
C LYS A 121 5.43 -11.02 10.69
N GLY A 122 6.18 -11.44 9.67
CA GLY A 122 7.49 -12.07 9.85
C GLY A 122 8.48 -11.18 10.60
N ALA A 123 8.54 -9.90 10.26
CA ALA A 123 9.41 -8.92 10.93
C ALA A 123 9.01 -8.68 12.39
N MET A 124 7.70 -8.59 12.68
CA MET A 124 7.21 -8.45 14.05
C MET A 124 7.49 -9.70 14.89
N ARG A 125 7.33 -10.91 14.31
CA ARG A 125 7.71 -12.17 14.98
C ARG A 125 9.22 -12.30 15.19
N TRP A 126 10.03 -11.77 14.28
CA TRP A 126 11.49 -11.73 14.42
C TRP A 126 11.93 -10.97 15.68
N LEU A 127 11.17 -9.95 16.11
CA LEU A 127 11.46 -9.20 17.35
C LEU A 127 11.46 -10.10 18.58
N ALA A 128 10.65 -11.15 18.65
CA ALA A 128 10.60 -12.03 19.82
C ALA A 128 11.97 -12.64 20.12
N GLY A 129 12.68 -13.12 19.09
CA GLY A 129 14.01 -13.71 19.22
C GLY A 129 15.16 -12.70 19.44
N HIS A 130 14.95 -11.42 19.13
CA HIS A 130 16.03 -10.42 19.09
C HIS A 130 15.86 -9.27 20.11
N ARG A 131 14.65 -9.07 20.61
CA ARG A 131 14.28 -8.06 21.62
C ARG A 131 13.64 -8.66 22.87
N GLY A 132 13.38 -9.97 22.89
CA GLY A 132 12.76 -10.64 24.03
C GLY A 132 11.30 -10.24 24.27
N VAL A 133 10.61 -9.79 23.22
CA VAL A 133 9.19 -9.40 23.29
C VAL A 133 8.26 -10.58 23.08
N GLU A 134 7.02 -10.47 23.55
CA GLU A 134 5.93 -11.40 23.25
C GLU A 134 5.09 -10.85 22.08
N VAL A 135 4.72 -11.72 21.13
CA VAL A 135 3.89 -11.33 19.98
C VAL A 135 2.45 -11.68 20.27
N ILE A 136 1.58 -10.68 20.23
CA ILE A 136 0.14 -10.81 20.33
C ILE A 136 -0.43 -10.78 18.91
N GLU A 137 -1.26 -11.77 18.57
CA GLU A 137 -1.94 -11.86 17.28
C GLU A 137 -3.45 -11.76 17.49
N ILE A 138 -4.11 -10.99 16.63
CA ILE A 138 -5.56 -10.77 16.69
C ILE A 138 -6.19 -11.03 15.33
N ASP A 139 -7.39 -11.56 15.35
CA ASP A 139 -8.16 -11.80 14.14
C ASP A 139 -9.35 -10.85 14.11
N HIS A 140 -9.63 -10.26 12.94
CA HIS A 140 -10.82 -9.48 12.75
C HIS A 140 -12.02 -10.37 12.41
N GLN A 141 -13.15 -10.12 13.07
CA GLN A 141 -14.41 -10.73 12.68
C GLN A 141 -14.92 -10.06 11.40
N HIS A 142 -15.36 -10.88 10.43
CA HIS A 142 -15.90 -10.43 9.16
C HIS A 142 -17.39 -10.79 9.02
N PRO A 143 -18.22 -9.94 8.40
CA PRO A 143 -17.89 -8.62 7.87
C PRO A 143 -17.61 -7.61 9.00
N ALA A 144 -16.51 -6.88 8.88
CA ALA A 144 -16.10 -5.90 9.87
C ALA A 144 -16.92 -4.61 9.73
N THR A 145 -17.24 -3.95 10.84
CA THR A 145 -17.76 -2.58 10.87
C THR A 145 -16.71 -1.66 11.48
N PHE A 146 -16.89 -0.34 11.28
CA PHE A 146 -15.97 0.64 11.85
C PHE A 146 -15.86 0.48 13.38
N ASP A 147 -17.01 0.31 14.03
CA ASP A 147 -17.10 0.16 15.48
C ASP A 147 -16.56 -1.21 15.95
N SER A 148 -16.78 -2.29 15.19
CA SER A 148 -16.24 -3.60 15.57
C SER A 148 -14.71 -3.64 15.49
N LEU A 149 -14.12 -2.96 14.49
CA LEU A 149 -12.67 -2.78 14.40
C LEU A 149 -12.15 -1.97 15.59
N LEU A 150 -12.79 -0.85 15.95
CA LEU A 150 -12.33 -0.07 17.10
C LEU A 150 -12.49 -0.81 18.43
N ALA A 151 -13.57 -1.57 18.59
CA ALA A 151 -13.80 -2.39 19.77
C ALA A 151 -12.72 -3.47 19.92
N SER A 152 -12.34 -4.17 18.84
CA SER A 152 -11.30 -5.20 18.91
C SER A 152 -9.96 -4.65 19.37
N TYR A 153 -9.51 -3.51 18.84
CA TYR A 153 -8.27 -2.88 19.30
C TYR A 153 -8.36 -2.38 20.74
N ARG A 154 -9.51 -1.82 21.16
CA ARG A 154 -9.73 -1.37 22.55
C ARG A 154 -9.59 -2.51 23.53
N ASP A 155 -10.28 -3.63 23.26
CA ASP A 155 -10.26 -4.80 24.13
C ASP A 155 -8.85 -5.38 24.25
N ILE A 156 -8.09 -5.38 23.15
CA ILE A 156 -6.72 -5.88 23.11
C ILE A 156 -5.77 -4.96 23.90
N PHE A 157 -5.86 -3.64 23.76
CA PHE A 157 -5.01 -2.74 24.55
C PHE A 157 -5.30 -2.81 26.05
N VAL A 158 -6.56 -3.01 26.45
CA VAL A 158 -6.93 -3.23 27.86
C VAL A 158 -6.42 -4.58 28.36
N ARG A 159 -6.56 -5.64 27.56
CA ARG A 159 -6.14 -7.00 27.93
C ARG A 159 -4.63 -7.17 28.02
N TYR A 160 -3.89 -6.41 27.23
CA TYR A 160 -2.43 -6.54 27.09
C TYR A 160 -1.72 -5.21 27.40
N PRO A 161 -1.63 -4.80 28.69
CA PRO A 161 -1.09 -3.50 29.10
C PRO A 161 0.43 -3.36 28.87
N ARG A 162 1.13 -4.44 28.50
CA ARG A 162 2.55 -4.41 28.12
C ARG A 162 2.74 -4.19 26.61
N LEU A 163 1.68 -4.04 25.82
CA LEU A 163 1.80 -3.66 24.42
C LEU A 163 2.53 -2.33 24.30
N LYS A 164 3.55 -2.28 23.43
CA LYS A 164 4.34 -1.07 23.16
C LYS A 164 4.41 -0.70 21.69
N LEU A 165 4.20 -1.67 20.80
CA LEU A 165 4.31 -1.46 19.37
C LEU A 165 3.27 -2.31 18.63
N MET A 166 2.67 -1.76 17.59
CA MET A 166 1.88 -2.54 16.66
C MET A 166 2.21 -2.20 15.20
N ALA A 167 2.09 -3.20 14.34
CA ALA A 167 1.95 -2.96 12.92
C ALA A 167 0.47 -2.69 12.62
N LEU A 168 0.20 -1.74 11.72
CA LEU A 168 -1.15 -1.44 11.26
C LEU A 168 -1.12 -1.23 9.75
N THR A 169 -1.92 -1.99 9.01
CA THR A 169 -2.03 -1.81 7.55
C THR A 169 -3.19 -0.88 7.22
N HIS A 170 -2.95 0.19 6.43
CA HIS A 170 -4.01 1.15 6.10
C HIS A 170 -5.04 0.55 5.12
N VAL A 171 -4.58 -0.15 4.09
CA VAL A 171 -5.43 -0.84 3.11
C VAL A 171 -4.95 -2.27 2.98
N THR A 172 -5.78 -3.22 3.40
CA THR A 172 -5.34 -4.61 3.52
C THR A 172 -5.21 -5.25 2.13
N HIS A 173 -4.11 -5.95 1.92
CA HIS A 173 -3.81 -6.55 0.62
C HIS A 173 -4.71 -7.76 0.30
N ARG A 174 -5.37 -8.37 1.29
CA ARG A 174 -6.18 -9.58 1.10
C ARG A 174 -7.61 -9.27 0.74
N THR A 175 -8.27 -8.45 1.55
CA THR A 175 -9.71 -8.16 1.42
C THR A 175 -9.98 -6.80 0.81
N GLY A 176 -9.02 -5.87 0.87
CA GLY A 176 -9.24 -4.47 0.49
C GLY A 176 -9.89 -3.62 1.58
N LEU A 177 -10.02 -4.17 2.79
CA LEU A 177 -10.53 -3.44 3.95
C LEU A 177 -9.63 -2.22 4.21
N VAL A 178 -10.24 -1.04 4.26
CA VAL A 178 -9.57 0.18 4.71
C VAL A 178 -9.70 0.25 6.23
N MET A 179 -8.58 0.20 6.94
CA MET A 179 -8.58 0.25 8.40
C MET A 179 -8.80 1.68 8.87
N PRO A 180 -9.55 1.92 9.97
CA PRO A 180 -9.77 3.25 10.53
C PRO A 180 -8.53 3.75 11.27
N VAL A 181 -7.44 3.97 10.54
CA VAL A 181 -6.07 4.22 11.05
C VAL A 181 -6.05 5.36 12.05
N GLN A 182 -6.69 6.49 11.75
CA GLN A 182 -6.69 7.65 12.64
C GLN A 182 -7.30 7.31 14.01
N ALA A 183 -8.45 6.64 14.02
CA ALA A 183 -9.13 6.30 15.26
C ALA A 183 -8.39 5.19 16.04
N ILE A 184 -7.82 4.20 15.34
CA ILE A 184 -7.00 3.15 15.95
C ILE A 184 -5.70 3.75 16.54
N ALA A 185 -5.03 4.65 15.82
CA ALA A 185 -3.80 5.30 16.28
C ALA A 185 -4.04 6.22 17.47
N ALA A 186 -5.16 6.95 17.50
CA ALA A 186 -5.56 7.75 18.66
C ALA A 186 -5.76 6.87 19.91
N LEU A 187 -6.48 5.75 19.76
CA LEU A 187 -6.70 4.79 20.83
C LEU A 187 -5.39 4.12 21.30
N ALA A 188 -4.49 3.78 20.37
CA ALA A 188 -3.18 3.21 20.68
C ALA A 188 -2.34 4.19 21.51
N LYS A 189 -2.37 5.48 21.15
CA LYS A 189 -1.68 6.54 21.90
C LYS A 189 -2.18 6.67 23.34
N GLU A 190 -3.48 6.54 23.59
CA GLU A 190 -4.06 6.53 24.95
C GLU A 190 -3.50 5.40 25.82
N HIS A 191 -3.09 4.29 25.20
CA HIS A 191 -2.53 3.12 25.87
C HIS A 191 -1.00 3.04 25.80
N GLY A 192 -0.33 4.07 25.26
CA GLY A 192 1.12 4.10 25.11
C GLY A 192 1.67 3.08 24.11
N VAL A 193 0.88 2.71 23.10
CA VAL A 193 1.26 1.81 22.00
C VAL A 193 1.63 2.65 20.79
N ASP A 194 2.86 2.48 20.30
CA ASP A 194 3.32 3.10 19.06
C ASP A 194 2.88 2.30 17.82
N VAL A 195 2.72 2.99 16.69
CA VAL A 195 2.20 2.41 15.43
C VAL A 195 3.23 2.54 14.31
N ILE A 196 3.54 1.41 13.66
CA ILE A 196 4.22 1.38 12.36
C ILE A 196 3.16 1.13 11.28
N LEU A 197 2.90 2.15 10.47
CA LEU A 197 1.88 2.12 9.42
C LEU A 197 2.40 1.52 8.13
N ASP A 198 1.83 0.40 7.69
CA ASP A 198 1.95 -0.07 6.30
C ASP A 198 0.95 0.69 5.42
N GLY A 199 1.47 1.66 4.66
CA GLY A 199 0.72 2.48 3.72
C GLY A 199 0.81 2.02 2.26
N ALA A 200 1.36 0.83 1.99
CA ALA A 200 1.71 0.37 0.64
C ALA A 200 0.55 0.43 -0.36
N HIS A 201 -0.67 0.15 0.08
CA HIS A 201 -1.87 0.22 -0.75
C HIS A 201 -2.66 1.52 -0.60
N ALA A 202 -2.37 2.37 0.39
CA ALA A 202 -3.09 3.63 0.57
C ALA A 202 -2.61 4.74 -0.37
N LEU A 203 -1.28 4.86 -0.54
CA LEU A 203 -0.67 5.94 -1.31
C LEU A 203 -1.14 5.93 -2.77
N GLY A 204 -1.73 7.03 -3.23
CA GLY A 204 -2.25 7.19 -4.59
C GLY A 204 -3.68 6.66 -4.82
N GLN A 205 -4.28 6.00 -3.82
CA GLN A 205 -5.71 5.62 -3.83
C GLN A 205 -6.55 6.43 -2.85
N LEU A 206 -6.00 6.67 -1.66
CA LEU A 206 -6.69 7.35 -0.58
C LEU A 206 -6.13 8.76 -0.44
N GLU A 207 -7.02 9.70 -0.23
CA GLU A 207 -6.66 11.01 0.28
C GLU A 207 -6.55 10.88 1.81
N PHE A 208 -5.38 11.18 2.35
CA PHE A 208 -5.13 11.18 3.78
C PHE A 208 -4.08 12.23 4.10
N ASP A 209 -4.20 12.80 5.30
CA ASP A 209 -3.18 13.66 5.90
C ASP A 209 -2.42 12.83 6.93
N LEU A 210 -1.13 12.62 6.68
CA LEU A 210 -0.27 11.80 7.52
C LEU A 210 -0.09 12.37 8.93
N GLU A 211 -0.09 13.69 9.08
CA GLU A 211 -0.02 14.34 10.39
C GLU A 211 -1.33 14.10 11.16
N SER A 212 -2.48 14.27 10.50
CA SER A 212 -3.81 14.00 11.08
C SER A 212 -4.03 12.52 11.44
N LEU A 213 -3.39 11.56 10.75
CA LEU A 213 -3.41 10.14 11.13
C LEU A 213 -2.75 9.88 12.50
N GLY A 214 -1.88 10.78 12.96
CA GLY A 214 -1.22 10.66 14.27
C GLY A 214 -0.19 9.54 14.38
N VAL A 215 0.30 9.00 13.25
CA VAL A 215 1.33 7.95 13.21
C VAL A 215 2.73 8.55 13.15
N ALA A 216 3.68 7.91 13.85
CA ALA A 216 5.07 8.35 13.89
C ALA A 216 5.95 7.71 12.81
N PHE A 217 5.56 6.53 12.32
CA PHE A 217 6.36 5.72 11.42
C PHE A 217 5.46 5.15 10.32
N ALA A 218 5.86 5.28 9.06
CA ALA A 218 5.11 4.72 7.95
C ALA A 218 6.02 4.25 6.80
N GLY A 219 5.59 3.22 6.08
CA GLY A 219 6.28 2.73 4.88
C GLY A 219 5.34 2.65 3.67
N TYR A 220 5.87 2.96 2.49
CA TYR A 220 5.08 3.10 1.27
C TYR A 220 5.75 2.47 0.04
N ASN A 221 4.91 2.04 -0.90
CA ASN A 221 5.31 1.64 -2.25
C ASN A 221 4.97 2.75 -3.24
N LEU A 222 5.87 3.03 -4.18
CA LEU A 222 5.62 3.97 -5.27
C LEU A 222 5.16 3.27 -6.56
N HIS A 223 5.50 1.99 -6.72
CA HIS A 223 5.22 1.20 -7.92
C HIS A 223 3.80 0.63 -8.00
N LYS A 224 2.96 0.87 -6.99
CA LYS A 224 1.54 0.45 -7.01
C LYS A 224 0.71 1.55 -7.65
N TRP A 225 -0.06 2.27 -6.85
CA TRP A 225 -1.12 3.12 -7.36
C TRP A 225 -0.63 4.42 -7.95
N ILE A 226 0.54 4.92 -7.55
CA ILE A 226 1.19 6.07 -8.18
C ILE A 226 1.74 5.71 -9.57
N GLY A 227 2.10 4.45 -9.81
CA GLY A 227 2.56 3.98 -11.13
C GLY A 227 4.03 4.28 -11.42
N ALA A 228 4.87 4.40 -10.39
CA ALA A 228 6.32 4.56 -10.57
C ALA A 228 6.98 3.26 -11.07
N PRO A 229 8.22 3.31 -11.59
CA PRO A 229 8.98 2.10 -11.87
C PRO A 229 9.05 1.16 -10.67
N LEU A 230 9.16 -0.15 -10.92
CA LEU A 230 9.35 -1.15 -9.88
C LEU A 230 10.60 -0.86 -9.04
N THR A 231 10.60 -1.36 -7.80
CA THR A 231 11.73 -1.22 -6.86
C THR A 231 11.92 0.22 -6.34
N LEU A 232 10.82 0.96 -6.18
CA LEU A 232 10.79 2.25 -5.49
C LEU A 232 9.80 2.24 -4.31
N GLY A 233 10.27 2.72 -3.16
CA GLY A 233 9.50 2.96 -1.96
C GLY A 233 10.15 4.04 -1.11
N PHE A 234 9.53 4.34 0.03
CA PHE A 234 10.11 5.23 1.02
C PHE A 234 9.50 4.97 2.40
N ILE A 235 10.18 5.47 3.43
CA ILE A 235 9.65 5.56 4.79
C ILE A 235 9.47 7.00 5.21
N TYR A 236 8.55 7.19 6.14
CA TYR A 236 8.39 8.40 6.92
C TYR A 236 8.73 8.11 8.38
N ILE A 237 9.48 9.01 9.00
CA ILE A 237 9.64 9.07 10.45
C ILE A 237 9.34 10.50 10.90
N ALA A 238 8.41 10.66 11.83
CA ALA A 238 8.13 11.95 12.43
C ALA A 238 9.42 12.52 13.04
N PRO A 239 9.82 13.78 12.75
CA PRO A 239 11.12 14.32 13.13
C PRO A 239 11.47 14.14 14.61
N GLN A 240 10.49 14.36 15.49
CA GLN A 240 10.61 14.24 16.94
C GLN A 240 10.75 12.79 17.45
N ARG A 241 10.54 11.79 16.57
CA ARG A 241 10.62 10.35 16.86
C ARG A 241 11.79 9.68 16.15
N LEU A 242 12.67 10.43 15.47
CA LEU A 242 13.82 9.88 14.74
C LEU A 242 14.78 9.09 15.64
N ALA A 243 14.93 9.51 16.90
CA ALA A 243 15.79 8.83 17.88
C ALA A 243 15.25 7.47 18.34
N ASP A 244 13.96 7.17 18.08
CA ASP A 244 13.32 5.91 18.45
C ASP A 244 13.63 4.78 17.47
N ILE A 245 14.23 5.12 16.33
CA ILE A 245 14.72 4.18 15.32
C ILE A 245 16.25 4.29 15.31
N ASP A 246 16.94 3.18 15.54
CA ASP A 246 18.39 3.10 15.43
C ASP A 246 18.85 3.29 13.97
N PRO A 247 20.08 3.78 13.73
CA PRO A 247 20.71 3.68 12.43
C PRO A 247 20.68 2.26 11.87
N ASP A 248 20.55 2.11 10.55
CA ASP A 248 20.54 0.79 9.93
C ASP A 248 21.89 0.08 10.05
N MET A 249 21.87 -1.24 9.87
CA MET A 249 23.06 -2.08 9.98
C MET A 249 24.16 -1.63 8.99
N GLY A 250 25.28 -1.15 9.53
CA GLY A 250 26.42 -0.68 8.73
C GLY A 250 26.39 0.80 8.33
N GLU A 251 25.47 1.60 8.88
CA GLU A 251 25.43 3.04 8.64
C GLU A 251 26.69 3.75 9.17
N MET A 252 27.39 4.47 8.29
CA MET A 252 28.61 5.23 8.58
C MET A 252 28.77 6.48 7.69
N HIS A 253 27.77 6.78 6.85
CA HIS A 253 27.78 7.80 5.81
C HIS A 253 27.02 9.06 6.25
N PHE A 254 25.99 8.92 7.09
CA PHE A 254 25.13 10.01 7.53
C PHE A 254 25.22 10.28 9.05
N PRO A 255 25.04 11.55 9.48
CA PRO A 255 24.92 11.88 10.90
C PRO A 255 23.75 11.16 11.59
N LEU A 256 23.84 10.96 12.91
CA LEU A 256 22.80 10.27 13.69
C LEU A 256 21.41 10.93 13.62
N ASN A 257 21.35 12.23 13.36
CA ASN A 257 20.11 13.00 13.22
C ASN A 257 19.59 13.08 11.77
N ASP A 258 20.15 12.31 10.84
CA ASP A 258 19.68 12.21 9.46
C ASP A 258 18.88 10.92 9.23
N ILE A 259 17.63 11.07 8.79
CA ILE A 259 16.75 9.94 8.50
C ILE A 259 17.31 8.97 7.45
N ARG A 260 18.17 9.43 6.53
CA ARG A 260 18.76 8.58 5.50
C ARG A 260 19.55 7.41 6.09
N GLY A 261 20.11 7.60 7.30
CA GLY A 261 20.78 6.55 8.03
C GLY A 261 19.85 5.52 8.66
N ARG A 262 18.53 5.59 8.48
CA ARG A 262 17.54 4.62 9.00
C ARG A 262 17.14 3.54 8.00
N THR A 263 17.74 3.57 6.81
CA THR A 263 17.50 2.63 5.73
C THR A 263 18.84 2.10 5.22
N PRO A 264 18.90 0.88 4.65
CA PRO A 264 20.16 0.34 4.13
C PRO A 264 20.82 1.28 3.11
N TYR A 265 22.06 1.68 3.40
CA TYR A 265 22.87 2.45 2.45
C TYR A 265 23.27 1.55 1.27
N SER A 266 22.91 1.93 0.05
CA SER A 266 23.26 1.18 -1.17
C SER A 266 23.18 2.08 -2.40
N THR A 267 23.75 1.63 -3.52
CA THR A 267 23.50 2.26 -4.83
C THR A 267 22.07 1.95 -5.26
N PRO A 268 21.15 2.93 -5.32
CA PRO A 268 19.76 2.67 -5.63
C PRO A 268 19.55 2.48 -7.15
N ASN A 269 18.33 2.17 -7.56
CA ASN A 269 17.94 2.26 -8.97
C ASN A 269 17.83 3.74 -9.39
N ILE A 270 18.98 4.36 -9.68
CA ILE A 270 19.10 5.79 -9.98
C ILE A 270 18.22 6.21 -11.17
N PRO A 271 18.20 5.51 -12.32
CA PRO A 271 17.31 5.86 -13.42
C PRO A 271 15.83 5.87 -13.03
N ALA A 272 15.40 4.93 -12.18
CA ALA A 272 14.03 4.88 -11.70
C ALA A 272 13.70 6.06 -10.78
N LEU A 273 14.62 6.42 -9.88
CA LEU A 273 14.47 7.60 -9.02
C LEU A 273 14.41 8.89 -9.84
N MET A 274 15.29 9.05 -10.84
CA MET A 274 15.27 10.21 -11.74
C MET A 274 13.97 10.35 -12.54
N THR A 275 13.21 9.27 -12.71
CA THR A 275 11.91 9.27 -13.41
C THR A 275 10.76 9.72 -12.51
N LEU A 276 10.94 9.65 -11.19
CA LEU A 276 9.87 9.89 -10.21
C LEU A 276 9.25 11.30 -10.29
N PRO A 277 9.98 12.39 -10.60
CA PRO A 277 9.35 13.71 -10.78
C PRO A 277 8.24 13.72 -11.82
N LEU A 278 8.45 13.10 -12.99
CA LEU A 278 7.41 13.00 -14.03
C LEU A 278 6.22 12.15 -13.57
N VAL A 279 6.47 11.08 -12.82
CA VAL A 279 5.41 10.24 -12.25
C VAL A 279 4.52 11.03 -11.28
N LEU A 280 5.15 11.84 -10.41
CA LEU A 280 4.43 12.68 -9.45
C LEU A 280 3.67 13.81 -10.17
N GLU A 281 4.26 14.41 -11.20
CA GLU A 281 3.60 15.40 -12.05
C GLU A 281 2.35 14.82 -12.72
N GLU A 282 2.45 13.66 -13.38
CA GLU A 282 1.30 13.00 -14.00
C GLU A 282 0.23 12.63 -12.97
N HIS A 283 0.63 12.14 -11.79
CA HIS A 283 -0.28 11.85 -10.69
C HIS A 283 -1.09 13.08 -10.27
N GLN A 284 -0.44 14.25 -10.13
CA GLN A 284 -1.10 15.50 -9.79
C GLN A 284 -1.97 16.03 -10.93
N ALA A 285 -1.52 15.94 -12.18
CA ALA A 285 -2.30 16.35 -13.36
C ALA A 285 -3.60 15.54 -13.52
N MET A 286 -3.64 14.29 -13.05
CA MET A 286 -4.86 13.48 -12.96
C MET A 286 -5.84 13.92 -11.86
N GLY A 287 -5.44 14.83 -10.96
CA GLY A 287 -6.18 15.22 -9.77
C GLY A 287 -5.83 14.42 -8.52
N GLY A 288 -4.63 13.83 -8.48
CA GLY A 288 -4.07 13.16 -7.29
C GLY A 288 -4.86 11.95 -6.81
N SER A 289 -4.67 11.60 -5.53
CA SER A 289 -5.38 10.49 -4.89
C SER A 289 -6.89 10.68 -4.89
N ALA A 290 -7.39 11.91 -4.74
CA ALA A 290 -8.83 12.18 -4.67
C ALA A 290 -9.57 11.80 -5.98
N ALA A 291 -9.02 12.20 -7.14
CA ALA A 291 -9.61 11.87 -8.43
C ALA A 291 -9.45 10.38 -8.77
N LYS A 292 -8.24 9.83 -8.59
CA LYS A 292 -7.95 8.42 -8.87
C LYS A 292 -8.73 7.48 -7.96
N GLY A 293 -8.74 7.74 -6.66
CA GLY A 293 -9.53 7.00 -5.68
C GLY A 293 -11.01 6.99 -6.03
N ALA A 294 -11.57 8.15 -6.40
CA ALA A 294 -12.98 8.22 -6.81
C ALA A 294 -13.27 7.38 -8.06
N ARG A 295 -12.36 7.32 -9.05
CA ARG A 295 -12.50 6.47 -10.23
C ARG A 295 -12.43 4.99 -9.89
N LEU A 296 -11.43 4.59 -9.12
CA LEU A 296 -11.25 3.21 -8.74
C LEU A 296 -12.42 2.72 -7.87
N ASN A 297 -12.91 3.56 -6.96
CA ASN A 297 -14.12 3.28 -6.18
C ASN A 297 -15.34 3.15 -7.08
N TYR A 298 -15.53 4.03 -8.07
CA TYR A 298 -16.64 3.88 -9.03
C TYR A 298 -16.60 2.53 -9.76
N LEU A 299 -15.43 2.10 -10.26
CA LEU A 299 -15.29 0.80 -10.91
C LEU A 299 -15.54 -0.36 -9.96
N ARG A 300 -15.06 -0.27 -8.71
CA ARG A 300 -15.33 -1.25 -7.66
C ARG A 300 -16.83 -1.32 -7.33
N ASP A 301 -17.47 -0.18 -7.09
CA ASP A 301 -18.86 -0.10 -6.67
C ASP A 301 -19.80 -0.62 -7.75
N ARG A 302 -19.46 -0.37 -9.03
CA ARG A 302 -20.24 -0.87 -10.17
C ARG A 302 -20.44 -2.38 -10.12
N TRP A 303 -19.40 -3.17 -9.88
CA TRP A 303 -19.58 -4.62 -9.76
C TRP A 303 -20.05 -5.05 -8.38
N VAL A 304 -19.55 -4.44 -7.30
CA VAL A 304 -19.94 -4.85 -5.94
C VAL A 304 -21.44 -4.66 -5.72
N SER A 305 -22.00 -3.51 -6.09
CA SER A 305 -23.44 -3.26 -5.95
C SER A 305 -24.30 -4.17 -6.83
N ALA A 306 -23.75 -4.70 -7.93
CA ALA A 306 -24.47 -5.62 -8.81
C ALA A 306 -24.49 -7.06 -8.27
N VAL A 307 -23.44 -7.49 -7.55
CA VAL A 307 -23.26 -8.91 -7.18
C VAL A 307 -23.37 -9.21 -5.68
N ARG A 308 -23.27 -8.19 -4.81
CA ARG A 308 -23.23 -8.38 -3.34
C ARG A 308 -24.43 -9.18 -2.80
N GLU A 309 -25.60 -8.97 -3.37
CA GLU A 309 -26.86 -9.61 -2.93
C GLU A 309 -27.15 -10.92 -3.69
N LEU A 310 -26.26 -11.37 -4.59
CA LEU A 310 -26.45 -12.62 -5.31
C LEU A 310 -26.22 -13.82 -4.38
N PRO A 311 -27.12 -14.82 -4.40
CA PRO A 311 -26.84 -16.10 -3.74
C PRO A 311 -25.54 -16.68 -4.29
N GLY A 312 -24.67 -17.20 -3.42
CA GLY A 312 -23.39 -17.77 -3.86
C GLY A 312 -22.21 -16.80 -3.84
N ILE A 313 -22.42 -15.50 -3.58
CA ILE A 313 -21.35 -14.50 -3.50
C ILE A 313 -21.30 -13.89 -2.09
N GLU A 314 -20.09 -13.81 -1.54
CA GLU A 314 -19.82 -13.01 -0.33
C GLU A 314 -18.72 -12.00 -0.65
N VAL A 315 -19.01 -10.70 -0.49
CA VAL A 315 -18.03 -9.62 -0.62
C VAL A 315 -17.35 -9.39 0.72
N MET A 316 -16.02 -9.43 0.74
CA MET A 316 -15.21 -9.44 1.96
C MET A 316 -15.15 -8.09 2.69
N THR A 317 -15.45 -6.99 1.99
CA THR A 317 -15.53 -5.65 2.57
C THR A 317 -16.96 -5.27 2.91
N PRO A 318 -17.19 -4.51 4.00
CA PRO A 318 -18.51 -3.97 4.31
C PRO A 318 -18.95 -2.95 3.26
N ASP A 319 -20.25 -2.65 3.22
CA ASP A 319 -20.79 -1.55 2.40
C ASP A 319 -20.74 -0.21 3.17
N ASP A 320 -19.58 0.09 3.73
CA ASP A 320 -19.28 1.36 4.40
C ASP A 320 -18.17 2.07 3.61
N PRO A 321 -18.44 3.24 3.01
CA PRO A 321 -17.46 3.95 2.17
C PRO A 321 -16.20 4.39 2.92
N ARG A 322 -16.18 4.32 4.26
CA ARG A 322 -14.98 4.54 5.08
C ARG A 322 -14.03 3.34 5.10
N LEU A 323 -14.52 2.15 4.71
CA LEU A 323 -13.86 0.86 4.94
C LEU A 323 -13.52 0.10 3.66
N TYR A 324 -13.66 0.72 2.48
CA TYR A 324 -13.22 0.14 1.21
C TYR A 324 -12.59 1.20 0.30
N CYS A 325 -11.85 0.71 -0.70
CA CYS A 325 -11.37 1.54 -1.79
C CYS A 325 -11.40 0.74 -3.12
N GLY A 326 -10.51 1.07 -4.06
CA GLY A 326 -10.44 0.38 -5.36
C GLY A 326 -10.10 -1.10 -5.26
N ILE A 327 -9.40 -1.52 -4.21
CA ILE A 327 -9.18 -2.93 -3.90
C ILE A 327 -10.35 -3.49 -3.10
N THR A 328 -10.88 -4.63 -3.53
CA THR A 328 -11.81 -5.42 -2.73
C THR A 328 -11.69 -6.89 -3.12
N SER A 329 -12.29 -7.76 -2.33
CA SER A 329 -12.29 -9.20 -2.58
C SER A 329 -13.68 -9.78 -2.36
N MET A 330 -13.89 -10.96 -2.91
CA MET A 330 -15.12 -11.74 -2.77
C MET A 330 -14.78 -13.23 -2.70
N ARG A 331 -15.73 -14.07 -2.30
CA ARG A 331 -15.64 -15.53 -2.48
C ARG A 331 -16.94 -16.11 -3.03
N PHE A 332 -16.82 -17.17 -3.81
CA PHE A 332 -17.95 -18.00 -4.20
C PHE A 332 -18.30 -18.93 -3.05
N THR A 333 -19.43 -18.74 -2.37
CA THR A 333 -19.78 -19.48 -1.15
C THR A 333 -20.17 -20.93 -1.44
N ASN A 334 -20.59 -21.23 -2.67
CA ASN A 334 -20.92 -22.58 -3.12
C ASN A 334 -19.67 -23.41 -3.50
N HIS A 335 -18.48 -22.79 -3.52
CA HIS A 335 -17.23 -23.41 -3.93
C HIS A 335 -16.17 -23.25 -2.84
N ALA A 336 -15.71 -24.34 -2.23
CA ALA A 336 -14.66 -24.26 -1.21
C ALA A 336 -13.32 -23.78 -1.81
N ASP A 337 -13.00 -24.23 -3.03
CA ASP A 337 -11.76 -23.89 -3.71
C ASP A 337 -11.92 -22.65 -4.61
N GLN A 338 -11.47 -21.50 -4.09
CA GLN A 338 -11.49 -20.24 -4.82
C GLN A 338 -10.51 -20.21 -5.99
N GLN A 339 -9.49 -21.07 -6.01
CA GLN A 339 -8.50 -21.12 -7.09
C GLN A 339 -9.13 -21.63 -8.39
N VAL A 340 -9.96 -22.66 -8.29
CA VAL A 340 -10.76 -23.17 -9.43
C VAL A 340 -11.63 -22.06 -10.00
N MET A 341 -12.28 -21.25 -9.15
CA MET A 341 -13.14 -20.17 -9.61
C MET A 341 -12.36 -19.02 -10.26
N ALA A 342 -11.17 -18.68 -9.74
CA ALA A 342 -10.28 -17.71 -10.39
C ALA A 342 -9.79 -18.21 -11.77
N GLU A 343 -9.52 -19.52 -11.91
CA GLU A 343 -9.17 -20.15 -13.19
C GLU A 343 -10.33 -20.18 -14.19
N ARG A 344 -11.58 -20.33 -13.71
CA ARG A 344 -12.78 -20.20 -14.55
C ARG A 344 -13.00 -18.77 -15.01
N LEU A 345 -12.85 -17.78 -14.13
CA LEU A 345 -12.87 -16.36 -14.52
C LEU A 345 -11.87 -16.06 -15.64
N LEU A 346 -10.67 -16.65 -15.56
CA LEU A 346 -9.66 -16.49 -16.60
C LEU A 346 -9.99 -17.26 -17.88
N SER A 347 -10.32 -18.55 -17.79
CA SER A 347 -10.46 -19.42 -18.96
C SER A 347 -11.79 -19.25 -19.70
N GLU A 348 -12.88 -18.95 -19.00
CA GLU A 348 -14.22 -18.80 -19.58
C GLU A 348 -14.53 -17.33 -19.96
N TYR A 349 -13.96 -16.35 -19.24
CA TYR A 349 -14.29 -14.92 -19.40
C TYR A 349 -13.08 -14.02 -19.69
N ASN A 350 -11.86 -14.57 -19.74
CA ASN A 350 -10.63 -13.80 -19.98
C ASN A 350 -10.36 -12.73 -18.90
N LEU A 351 -10.80 -12.97 -17.66
CA LEU A 351 -10.64 -12.07 -16.50
C LEU A 351 -9.54 -12.60 -15.58
N PHE A 352 -8.41 -11.90 -15.51
CA PHE A 352 -7.32 -12.27 -14.60
C PHE A 352 -7.54 -11.68 -13.21
N THR A 353 -7.72 -12.56 -12.23
CA THR A 353 -7.85 -12.26 -10.80
C THR A 353 -6.92 -13.17 -10.00
N VAL A 354 -6.76 -12.94 -8.71
CA VAL A 354 -5.90 -13.79 -7.87
C VAL A 354 -6.56 -14.18 -6.57
N VAL A 355 -6.31 -15.41 -6.13
CA VAL A 355 -6.69 -15.85 -4.78
C VAL A 355 -5.73 -15.31 -3.74
N ARG A 356 -6.28 -14.83 -2.62
CA ARG A 356 -5.55 -14.46 -1.42
C ARG A 356 -5.97 -15.38 -0.29
N SER A 357 -5.00 -15.87 0.46
CA SER A 357 -5.17 -16.77 1.61
C SER A 357 -4.50 -16.19 2.86
N GLY A 358 -4.73 -16.84 4.00
CA GLY A 358 -4.09 -16.54 5.28
C GLY A 358 -4.78 -15.50 6.15
N ALA A 359 -5.87 -14.88 5.69
CA ALA A 359 -6.77 -14.12 6.56
C ALA A 359 -7.61 -15.09 7.41
N ALA A 360 -8.01 -14.69 8.62
CA ALA A 360 -8.83 -15.52 9.49
C ALA A 360 -10.21 -15.82 8.87
N SER A 361 -10.70 -14.90 8.03
CA SER A 361 -11.92 -15.09 7.24
C SER A 361 -11.83 -16.20 6.20
N GLY A 362 -10.65 -16.76 5.91
CA GLY A 362 -10.43 -17.75 4.87
C GLY A 362 -10.05 -17.15 3.50
N PRO A 363 -9.90 -18.01 2.47
CA PRO A 363 -9.47 -17.58 1.14
C PRO A 363 -10.55 -16.75 0.42
N CYS A 364 -10.10 -15.81 -0.40
CA CYS A 364 -10.96 -14.98 -1.24
C CYS A 364 -10.28 -14.65 -2.57
N ILE A 365 -11.08 -14.31 -3.58
CA ILE A 365 -10.61 -13.80 -4.87
C ILE A 365 -10.52 -12.28 -4.76
N ARG A 366 -9.31 -11.76 -4.96
CA ARG A 366 -9.02 -10.34 -4.96
C ARG A 366 -9.22 -9.76 -6.35
N ILE A 367 -9.95 -8.65 -6.39
CA ILE A 367 -10.30 -7.92 -7.61
C ILE A 367 -9.89 -6.46 -7.41
N THR A 368 -9.01 -5.98 -8.28
CA THR A 368 -8.43 -4.64 -8.21
C THR A 368 -8.41 -4.01 -9.61
N PRO A 369 -9.44 -3.21 -9.94
CA PRO A 369 -9.41 -2.37 -11.14
C PRO A 369 -8.19 -1.44 -11.14
N GLY A 370 -7.70 -1.12 -12.32
CA GLY A 370 -6.65 -0.14 -12.55
C GLY A 370 -7.15 1.07 -13.34
N LEU A 371 -6.25 2.00 -13.65
CA LEU A 371 -6.58 3.18 -14.47
C LEU A 371 -6.95 2.85 -15.92
N THR A 372 -6.49 1.70 -16.42
CA THR A 372 -6.84 1.21 -17.76
C THR A 372 -8.11 0.38 -17.78
N THR A 373 -8.69 0.07 -16.62
CA THR A 373 -9.92 -0.72 -16.54
C THR A 373 -11.13 0.13 -16.92
N THR A 374 -11.93 -0.36 -17.85
CA THR A 374 -13.12 0.32 -18.37
C THR A 374 -14.39 -0.16 -17.67
N ALA A 375 -15.45 0.65 -17.71
CA ALA A 375 -16.76 0.20 -17.20
C ALA A 375 -17.29 -1.04 -17.95
N ALA A 376 -16.99 -1.17 -19.25
CA ALA A 376 -17.40 -2.33 -20.05
C ALA A 376 -16.71 -3.63 -19.63
N GLU A 377 -15.42 -3.57 -19.27
CA GLU A 377 -14.71 -4.72 -18.69
C GLU A 377 -15.26 -5.09 -17.31
N ILE A 378 -15.71 -4.10 -16.53
CA ILE A 378 -16.39 -4.33 -15.25
C ILE A 378 -17.78 -4.94 -15.48
N ASP A 379 -18.49 -4.59 -16.55
CA ASP A 379 -19.76 -5.23 -16.91
C ASP A 379 -19.56 -6.69 -17.33
N LEU A 380 -18.44 -7.02 -17.97
CA LEU A 380 -18.06 -8.41 -18.24
C LEU A 380 -17.77 -9.18 -16.94
N LEU A 381 -17.11 -8.54 -15.96
CA LEU A 381 -16.94 -9.12 -14.63
C LEU A 381 -18.28 -9.40 -13.97
N ILE A 382 -19.23 -8.46 -14.00
CA ILE A 382 -20.58 -8.65 -13.44
C ILE A 382 -21.25 -9.86 -14.09
N LYS A 383 -21.21 -9.95 -15.42
CA LYS A 383 -21.75 -11.12 -16.14
C LYS A 383 -21.12 -12.42 -15.66
N ALA A 384 -19.79 -12.47 -15.59
CA ALA A 384 -19.06 -13.66 -15.16
C ALA A 384 -19.42 -14.08 -13.74
N LEU A 385 -19.46 -13.13 -12.80
CA LEU A 385 -19.81 -13.40 -11.41
C LEU A 385 -21.25 -13.91 -11.28
N THR A 386 -22.21 -13.36 -12.01
CA THR A 386 -23.61 -13.79 -11.99
C THR A 386 -23.81 -15.19 -12.60
N GLU A 387 -23.07 -15.54 -13.65
CA GLU A 387 -23.16 -16.86 -14.28
C GLU A 387 -22.44 -17.95 -13.45
N LEU A 388 -21.48 -17.56 -12.61
CA LEU A 388 -20.67 -18.45 -11.78
C LEU A 388 -21.11 -18.57 -10.31
N SER A 389 -22.01 -17.70 -9.84
CA SER A 389 -22.48 -17.63 -8.44
C SER A 389 -23.27 -18.86 -7.98
#